data_AF-A0A7J4TCN9-F1
#
_entry.id   AF-A0A7J4TCN9-F1
#
_cell.length_a   1.000
_cell.length_b   1.000
_cell.length_c   1.000
_cell.angle_alpha   90.00
_cell.angle_beta   90.00
_cell.angle_gamma   90.00
#
_symmetry.space_group_name_H-M   'P 1'
#
loop_
_entity.id
_entity.type
_entity.pdbx_description
1 polymer ?
#
loop_
_entity_poly.entity_id
_entity_poly.type
_entity_poly.pdbx_seq_one_letter_code
_entity_poly.pdbx_strand_id
1 'polypeptide(L)'
;MEEQPPGQEGGKSVALKEAVPKPEDDEDISIDFSKIKAFFRGKKKEGDSGERKVKAASKEPGDEDDDLTIDFSKIKAFFKRDKGGAKDDKKEDDLDIDFRKVAGFITAKQAILIPILVILIAASASIYLRAQPAYLPITDQWAEQSLYAGLRNQIDQKVQQEYPTLAAQSRQARVQAEYELVLKNEKAAIRAQIKQISNQFTENFQDSSGQTYLLAIDPYFWYRQAGNIIDHGYPGDELRDIRTGELCKSPSDTCVNWDTHMEAPHGRANFPDTFHAYFGAYLYKVVIAFSPSTSLMTVFFFLSLIIGTLAVIPAFLIGRKVGGNISGFFASVMVAIHPAILNRTVAGFSDTDAYNVFFPLLISWLVLEALSAKGWKWKVSWASSAGIASGVYSSAWGGWWFIFDFIIISLTGYTIYYLILHRKEFNGLRGIMKNKRAVTNISVLLIFFVVSAAMVSLLSGANLITNSIMGPSGFSQIKDVATEKIWPNVLTTVAEQNEPGIGGIVAQVGGKLLLFIALLGMLVMLKLRFSSKLDVWFLLGSAAWYVVILNISGQSILSLTVLMAVPIAAR
;
A
#
# COMPACT_ATOMS: atom_id res chain seq x y z
N MET A 1 -9.36 -9.48 69.88
CA MET A 1 -10.80 -9.50 69.57
C MET A 1 -11.03 -8.39 68.57
N GLU A 2 -11.64 -8.75 67.44
CA GLU A 2 -11.75 -7.97 66.20
C GLU A 2 -12.19 -6.50 66.39
N GLU A 3 -11.41 -5.59 65.79
CA GLU A 3 -11.83 -4.21 65.54
C GLU A 3 -12.49 -4.12 64.16
N GLN A 4 -13.75 -3.69 64.15
CA GLN A 4 -14.46 -3.22 62.96
C GLN A 4 -13.92 -1.84 62.53
N PRO A 5 -13.77 -1.56 61.22
CA PRO A 5 -13.53 -0.20 60.77
C PRO A 5 -14.85 0.57 60.58
N PRO A 6 -14.91 1.84 61.01
CA PRO A 6 -16.05 2.73 60.77
C PRO A 6 -15.96 3.44 59.42
N GLY A 7 -17.12 3.99 59.03
CA GLY A 7 -17.37 4.69 57.78
C GLY A 7 -16.66 6.02 57.57
N GLN A 8 -16.82 6.47 56.33
CA GLN A 8 -16.26 7.63 55.65
C GLN A 8 -16.50 8.97 56.36
N GLU A 9 -15.53 9.91 56.24
CA GLU A 9 -15.75 11.22 55.61
C GLU A 9 -14.45 12.04 55.49
N GLY A 10 -14.32 12.76 54.37
CA GLY A 10 -13.68 14.08 54.34
C GLY A 10 -12.18 14.17 54.11
N GLY A 11 -11.73 13.98 52.86
CA GLY A 11 -10.37 14.34 52.43
C GLY A 11 -10.33 14.86 51.00
N LYS A 12 -10.27 16.18 50.82
CA LYS A 12 -10.06 16.86 49.53
C LYS A 12 -8.76 16.36 48.89
N SER A 13 -8.83 15.58 47.81
CA SER A 13 -7.67 15.33 46.96
C SER A 13 -7.45 16.51 46.02
N VAL A 14 -6.43 17.29 46.32
CA VAL A 14 -5.84 18.28 45.40
C VAL A 14 -5.30 17.50 44.20
N ALA A 15 -5.96 17.62 43.05
CA ALA A 15 -5.45 17.10 41.80
C ALA A 15 -4.21 17.90 41.38
N LEU A 16 -3.03 17.31 41.56
CA LEU A 16 -1.81 17.69 40.87
C LEU A 16 -2.05 17.52 39.37
N LYS A 17 -2.30 18.63 38.67
CA LYS A 17 -2.18 18.69 37.21
C LYS A 17 -0.70 18.57 36.89
N GLU A 18 -0.23 17.36 36.58
CA GLU A 18 0.99 17.19 35.81
C GLU A 18 0.76 17.79 34.43
N ALA A 19 1.44 18.91 34.18
CA ALA A 19 1.51 19.54 32.88
C ALA A 19 2.39 18.66 31.98
N VAL A 20 1.75 17.87 31.12
CA VAL A 20 2.39 17.22 29.98
C VAL A 20 2.93 18.33 29.05
N PRO A 21 4.24 18.37 28.72
CA PRO A 21 4.76 19.35 27.79
C PRO A 21 4.17 19.09 26.39
N LYS A 22 3.66 20.15 25.76
CA LYS A 22 3.30 20.14 24.35
C LYS A 22 4.56 19.87 23.51
N PRO A 23 4.49 19.08 22.43
CA PRO A 23 5.54 19.10 21.41
C PRO A 23 5.55 20.49 20.78
N GLU A 24 6.72 21.13 20.78
CA GLU A 24 6.99 22.34 20.01
C GLU A 24 6.98 22.01 18.51
N ASP A 25 6.56 23.01 17.74
CA ASP A 25 6.26 23.00 16.33
C ASP A 25 7.30 22.26 15.46
N ASP A 26 6.85 21.20 14.78
CA ASP A 26 7.59 20.59 13.67
C ASP A 26 7.71 21.63 12.54
N GLU A 27 8.95 21.94 12.16
CA GLU A 27 9.28 22.77 11.02
C GLU A 27 8.60 22.23 9.75
N ASP A 28 7.74 23.06 9.15
CA ASP A 28 7.12 22.84 7.86
C ASP A 28 8.19 22.40 6.83
N ILE A 29 8.13 21.13 6.41
CA ILE A 29 8.84 20.66 5.22
C ILE A 29 8.16 21.31 4.00
N SER A 30 8.63 22.51 3.68
CA SER A 30 8.36 23.21 2.43
C SER A 30 8.98 22.42 1.27
N ILE A 31 8.19 21.55 0.64
CA ILE A 31 8.55 20.94 -0.64
C ILE A 31 8.39 22.02 -1.72
N ASP A 32 9.50 22.52 -2.25
CA ASP A 32 9.51 23.49 -3.34
C ASP A 32 9.05 22.87 -4.68
N PHE A 33 7.75 22.98 -4.96
CA PHE A 33 7.14 22.55 -6.23
C PHE A 33 7.40 23.51 -7.40
N SER A 34 8.20 24.57 -7.23
CA SER A 34 8.45 25.55 -8.30
C SER A 34 9.11 24.93 -9.54
N LYS A 35 9.97 23.90 -9.34
CA LYS A 35 10.61 23.15 -10.45
C LYS A 35 9.64 22.25 -11.20
N ILE A 36 8.63 21.69 -10.53
CA ILE A 36 7.58 20.86 -11.14
C ILE A 36 6.62 21.76 -11.94
N LYS A 37 6.27 22.93 -11.42
CA LYS A 37 5.39 23.90 -12.09
C LYS A 37 5.99 24.47 -13.39
N ALA A 38 7.32 24.56 -13.48
CA ALA A 38 8.02 24.98 -14.70
C ALA A 38 8.02 23.92 -15.82
N PHE A 39 7.79 22.64 -15.48
CA PHE A 39 7.66 21.57 -16.46
C PHE A 39 6.29 21.59 -17.17
N PHE A 40 5.23 22.04 -16.48
CA PHE A 40 3.84 22.01 -16.96
C PHE A 40 3.28 23.32 -17.55
N ARG A 41 4.04 24.42 -17.56
CA ARG A 41 3.62 25.67 -18.23
C ARG A 41 3.99 25.65 -19.72
N GLY A 42 3.07 25.17 -20.55
CA GLY A 42 3.08 25.48 -21.98
C GLY A 42 3.01 27.00 -22.19
N LYS A 43 3.94 27.56 -22.98
CA LYS A 43 3.98 28.99 -23.31
C LYS A 43 2.72 29.39 -24.08
N LYS A 44 1.83 30.19 -23.47
CA LYS A 44 0.96 31.11 -24.20
C LYS A 44 1.84 32.19 -24.83
N LYS A 45 1.78 32.34 -26.16
CA LYS A 45 2.24 33.55 -26.86
C LYS A 45 1.04 34.50 -26.97
N GLU A 46 1.15 35.67 -26.37
CA GLU A 46 0.37 36.85 -26.76
C GLU A 46 0.94 37.43 -28.06
N GLY A 47 0.06 37.96 -28.90
CA GLY A 47 0.42 38.63 -30.16
C GLY A 47 -0.80 38.93 -31.03
N ASP A 48 -1.51 39.99 -30.65
CA ASP A 48 -2.15 41.05 -31.44
C ASP A 48 -3.03 40.78 -32.69
N SER A 49 -4.01 41.68 -32.79
CA SER A 49 -5.16 41.94 -33.66
C SER A 49 -5.09 41.65 -35.17
N GLY A 50 -6.26 41.29 -35.71
CA GLY A 50 -6.57 41.32 -37.15
C GLY A 50 -7.86 40.58 -37.51
N GLU A 51 -8.95 41.32 -37.72
CA GLU A 51 -10.25 40.82 -38.18
C GLU A 51 -10.17 39.95 -39.46
N ARG A 52 -10.90 38.82 -39.50
CA ARG A 52 -11.62 38.39 -40.72
C ARG A 52 -12.67 37.28 -40.47
N LYS A 53 -13.91 37.70 -40.77
CA LYS A 53 -15.16 37.01 -41.13
C LYS A 53 -15.26 35.47 -41.12
N VAL A 54 -16.34 35.06 -40.45
CA VAL A 54 -17.09 33.79 -40.45
C VAL A 54 -17.28 33.17 -41.85
N LYS A 55 -17.03 31.86 -41.96
CA LYS A 55 -17.85 30.90 -42.72
C LYS A 55 -17.80 29.51 -42.06
N ALA A 56 -18.98 28.94 -41.87
CA ALA A 56 -19.25 27.68 -41.20
C ALA A 56 -18.95 26.46 -42.07
N ALA A 57 -18.47 25.36 -41.46
CA ALA A 57 -18.77 24.00 -41.86
C ALA A 57 -18.49 23.03 -40.69
N SER A 58 -19.47 22.16 -40.45
CA SER A 58 -19.60 21.14 -39.42
C SER A 58 -18.54 20.03 -39.46
N LYS A 59 -18.07 19.59 -38.28
CA LYS A 59 -17.66 18.20 -37.99
C LYS A 59 -17.59 17.98 -36.47
N GLU A 60 -18.01 16.77 -36.07
CA GLU A 60 -18.30 16.27 -34.71
C GLU A 60 -17.12 16.41 -33.73
N PRO A 61 -17.38 16.50 -32.39
CA PRO A 61 -16.32 16.55 -31.40
C PRO A 61 -15.77 15.13 -31.16
N GLY A 62 -14.56 14.89 -31.64
CA GLY A 62 -13.73 13.75 -31.25
C GLY A 62 -13.20 13.93 -29.83
N ASP A 63 -13.01 12.80 -29.14
CA ASP A 63 -12.48 12.71 -27.79
C ASP A 63 -11.12 13.41 -27.69
N GLU A 64 -11.03 14.42 -26.81
CA GLU A 64 -9.75 14.98 -26.36
C GLU A 64 -9.17 14.02 -25.31
N ASP A 65 -8.28 13.15 -25.75
CA ASP A 65 -7.40 12.38 -24.87
C ASP A 65 -6.36 13.35 -24.27
N ASP A 66 -6.44 13.58 -22.95
CA ASP A 66 -5.38 14.20 -22.14
C ASP A 66 -4.17 13.24 -22.03
N ASP A 67 -3.58 12.92 -23.17
CA ASP A 67 -2.38 12.11 -23.26
C ASP A 67 -1.14 12.95 -22.88
N LEU A 68 -0.37 12.42 -21.94
CA LEU A 68 0.97 12.88 -21.56
C LEU A 68 1.88 12.96 -22.81
N THR A 69 1.94 14.13 -23.43
CA THR A 69 2.90 14.43 -24.49
C THR A 69 4.18 14.96 -23.85
N ILE A 70 5.16 14.08 -23.67
CA ILE A 70 6.50 14.48 -23.23
C ILE A 70 7.16 15.28 -24.36
N ASP A 71 7.48 16.55 -24.11
CA ASP A 71 8.17 17.41 -25.08
C ASP A 71 9.67 17.04 -25.18
N PHE A 72 9.99 16.19 -26.15
CA PHE A 72 11.35 15.72 -26.45
C PHE A 72 12.30 16.80 -26.98
N SER A 73 11.83 18.03 -27.25
CA SER A 73 12.71 19.14 -27.65
C SER A 73 13.70 19.51 -26.53
N LYS A 74 13.31 19.32 -25.25
CA LYS A 74 14.17 19.57 -24.08
C LYS A 74 15.25 18.51 -23.89
N ILE A 75 14.95 17.24 -24.17
CA ILE A 75 15.93 16.14 -24.13
C ILE A 75 17.06 16.39 -25.14
N LYS A 76 16.71 16.90 -26.33
CA LYS A 76 17.68 17.26 -27.38
C LYS A 76 18.60 18.43 -26.99
N ALA A 77 18.15 19.33 -26.10
CA ALA A 77 18.93 20.45 -25.60
C ALA A 77 19.84 20.06 -24.43
N PHE A 78 19.40 19.10 -23.59
CA PHE A 78 20.18 18.60 -22.45
C PHE A 78 21.47 17.89 -22.91
N PHE A 79 21.39 17.05 -23.94
CA PHE A 79 22.54 16.29 -24.45
C PHE A 79 23.40 17.03 -25.49
N LYS A 80 22.98 18.21 -25.96
CA LYS A 80 23.83 19.06 -26.83
C LYS A 80 24.87 19.86 -26.06
N ARG A 81 24.80 19.88 -24.72
CA ARG A 81 25.64 20.72 -23.88
C ARG A 81 26.98 20.08 -23.51
N ASP A 82 27.18 18.79 -23.77
CA ASP A 82 28.41 18.05 -23.44
C ASP A 82 29.38 17.78 -24.61
N LYS A 83 29.11 18.30 -25.82
CA LYS A 83 30.08 18.20 -26.95
C LYS A 83 30.94 19.46 -27.09
N GLY A 84 31.62 19.83 -26.01
CA GLY A 84 32.52 20.98 -25.99
C GLY A 84 33.68 20.83 -25.01
N GLY A 85 34.61 19.92 -25.29
CA GLY A 85 35.87 19.84 -24.55
C GLY A 85 36.78 18.68 -24.94
N ALA A 86 37.92 19.02 -25.53
CA ALA A 86 39.16 18.24 -25.70
C ALA A 86 39.13 16.93 -26.53
N LYS A 87 39.84 16.98 -27.67
CA LYS A 87 40.38 15.82 -28.39
C LYS A 87 41.46 15.16 -27.55
N ASP A 88 41.36 13.86 -27.33
CA ASP A 88 42.53 12.99 -27.25
C ASP A 88 42.17 11.58 -27.76
N ASP A 89 43.04 11.05 -28.61
CA ASP A 89 42.86 9.83 -29.40
C ASP A 89 42.95 8.57 -28.53
N LYS A 90 41.83 7.84 -28.34
CA LYS A 90 41.84 6.39 -28.13
C LYS A 90 40.62 5.73 -28.76
N LYS A 91 40.87 4.68 -29.56
CA LYS A 91 39.89 3.75 -30.09
C LYS A 91 39.21 3.01 -28.93
N GLU A 92 38.07 3.50 -28.49
CA GLU A 92 37.03 2.65 -27.91
C GLU A 92 35.97 2.44 -28.99
N ASP A 93 35.43 1.22 -29.07
CA ASP A 93 34.30 0.89 -29.94
C ASP A 93 33.08 1.70 -29.46
N ASP A 94 32.99 2.95 -29.90
CA ASP A 94 31.84 3.82 -29.69
C ASP A 94 30.65 3.14 -30.38
N LEU A 95 29.78 2.55 -29.56
CA LEU A 95 28.41 2.27 -29.94
C LEU A 95 27.75 3.61 -30.27
N ASP A 96 27.85 4.04 -31.52
CA ASP A 96 27.26 5.27 -32.01
C ASP A 96 25.73 5.09 -32.05
N ILE A 97 25.09 5.36 -30.90
CA ILE A 97 23.64 5.31 -30.75
C ILE A 97 23.06 6.45 -31.58
N ASP A 98 22.44 6.12 -32.71
CA ASP A 98 21.74 7.08 -33.57
C ASP A 98 20.49 7.62 -32.85
N PHE A 99 20.67 8.72 -32.12
CA PHE A 99 19.62 9.36 -31.33
C PHE A 99 18.39 9.81 -32.14
N ARG A 100 18.50 9.97 -33.48
CA ARG A 100 17.34 10.28 -34.31
C ARG A 100 16.47 9.05 -34.52
N LYS A 101 17.08 7.88 -34.69
CA LYS A 101 16.37 6.59 -34.76
C LYS A 101 15.74 6.25 -33.41
N VAL A 102 16.43 6.50 -32.30
CA VAL A 102 15.88 6.33 -30.94
C VAL A 102 14.68 7.25 -30.71
N ALA A 103 14.79 8.54 -31.06
CA ALA A 103 13.67 9.47 -30.94
C ALA A 103 12.48 9.02 -31.82
N GLY A 104 12.72 8.67 -33.09
CA GLY A 104 11.66 8.18 -33.98
C GLY A 104 10.99 6.90 -33.48
N PHE A 105 11.76 5.98 -32.89
CA PHE A 105 11.25 4.76 -32.28
C PHE A 105 10.38 5.05 -31.04
N ILE A 106 10.83 5.96 -30.16
CA ILE A 106 10.07 6.36 -28.97
C ILE A 106 8.74 6.99 -29.37
N THR A 107 8.73 7.92 -30.33
CA THR A 107 7.49 8.55 -30.81
C THR A 107 6.55 7.51 -31.43
N ALA A 108 7.08 6.55 -32.20
CA ALA A 108 6.29 5.50 -32.83
C ALA A 108 5.68 4.50 -31.82
N LYS A 109 6.29 4.32 -30.64
CA LYS A 109 5.88 3.34 -29.62
C LYS A 109 5.43 3.98 -28.30
N GLN A 110 5.17 5.28 -28.29
CA GLN A 110 4.84 6.05 -27.09
C GLN A 110 3.64 5.49 -26.29
N ALA A 111 2.63 4.96 -26.98
CA ALA A 111 1.43 4.38 -26.36
C ALA A 111 1.71 3.14 -25.47
N ILE A 112 2.88 2.52 -25.64
CA ILE A 112 3.36 1.36 -24.86
C ILE A 112 4.50 1.79 -23.93
N LEU A 113 5.47 2.56 -24.44
CA LEU A 113 6.66 2.94 -23.69
C LEU A 113 6.34 3.88 -22.52
N ILE A 114 5.41 4.83 -22.68
CA ILE A 114 5.03 5.76 -21.60
C ILE A 114 4.39 4.99 -20.43
N PRO A 115 3.37 4.13 -20.63
CA PRO A 115 2.83 3.31 -19.55
C PRO A 115 3.89 2.47 -18.83
N ILE A 116 4.79 1.82 -19.56
CA ILE A 116 5.87 1.03 -18.97
C ILE A 116 6.79 1.91 -18.12
N LEU A 117 7.21 3.06 -18.64
CA LEU A 117 8.05 4.01 -17.91
C LEU A 117 7.37 4.48 -16.62
N VAL A 118 6.08 4.80 -16.67
CA VAL A 118 5.30 5.24 -15.51
C VAL A 118 5.23 4.14 -14.45
N ILE A 119 4.96 2.89 -14.86
CA ILE A 119 4.96 1.73 -13.96
C ILE A 119 6.35 1.56 -13.33
N LEU A 120 7.43 1.68 -14.13
CA LEU A 120 8.79 1.55 -13.62
C LEU A 120 9.16 2.65 -12.62
N ILE A 121 8.71 3.89 -12.83
CA ILE A 121 8.92 4.99 -11.87
C ILE A 121 8.23 4.67 -10.54
N ALA A 122 6.95 4.28 -10.58
CA ALA A 122 6.20 3.94 -9.37
C ALA A 122 6.76 2.68 -8.69
N ALA A 123 7.16 1.67 -9.46
CA ALA A 123 7.81 0.47 -8.94
C ALA A 123 9.17 0.78 -8.31
N SER A 124 9.95 1.69 -8.88
CA SER A 124 11.23 2.13 -8.30
C SER A 124 11.02 2.85 -6.96
N ALA A 125 10.01 3.72 -6.87
CA ALA A 125 9.63 4.34 -5.60
C ALA A 125 9.17 3.30 -4.56
N SER A 126 8.37 2.32 -4.99
CA SER A 126 7.93 1.20 -4.15
C SER A 126 9.11 0.41 -3.61
N ILE A 127 10.06 0.01 -4.47
CA ILE A 127 11.24 -0.75 -4.09
C ILE A 127 12.11 0.07 -3.16
N TYR A 128 12.41 1.33 -3.50
CA TYR A 128 13.25 2.20 -2.68
C TYR A 128 12.73 2.32 -1.25
N LEU A 129 11.43 2.60 -1.08
CA LEU A 129 10.84 2.75 0.25
C LEU A 129 10.74 1.42 0.99
N ARG A 130 10.29 0.34 0.33
CA ARG A 130 10.15 -0.98 0.96
C ARG A 130 11.47 -1.65 1.27
N ALA A 131 12.55 -1.31 0.56
CA ALA A 131 13.88 -1.88 0.79
C ALA A 131 14.63 -1.21 1.95
N GLN A 132 14.11 -0.13 2.55
CA GLN A 132 14.78 0.57 3.67
C GLN A 132 15.26 -0.36 4.80
N PRO A 133 14.49 -1.37 5.24
CA PRO A 133 14.97 -2.31 6.26
C PRO A 133 16.21 -3.11 5.84
N ALA A 134 16.49 -3.26 4.54
CA ALA A 134 17.68 -3.98 4.07
C ALA A 134 18.99 -3.22 4.33
N TYR A 135 18.94 -1.88 4.38
CA TYR A 135 20.12 -1.02 4.52
C TYR A 135 20.03 -0.05 5.72
N LEU A 136 18.97 -0.16 6.52
CA LEU A 136 18.81 0.44 7.84
C LEU A 136 19.22 1.93 7.93
N PRO A 137 18.72 2.83 7.05
CA PRO A 137 19.14 4.24 7.04
C PRO A 137 18.83 5.00 8.34
N ILE A 138 17.94 4.45 9.17
CA ILE A 138 17.59 5.00 10.48
C ILE A 138 18.75 4.95 11.49
N THR A 139 19.70 4.02 11.33
CA THR A 139 20.85 3.89 12.26
C THR A 139 21.80 5.07 12.15
N ASP A 140 21.90 5.69 10.97
CA ASP A 140 22.67 6.92 10.76
C ASP A 140 22.07 8.07 11.58
N GLN A 141 20.73 8.17 11.63
CA GLN A 141 20.02 9.18 12.41
C GLN A 141 20.19 8.94 13.92
N TRP A 142 20.06 7.70 14.38
CA TRP A 142 20.30 7.36 15.79
C TRP A 142 21.74 7.63 16.21
N ALA A 143 22.71 7.31 15.34
CA ALA A 143 24.12 7.58 15.58
C ALA A 143 24.40 9.07 15.67
N GLU A 144 23.83 9.87 14.77
CA GLU A 144 23.92 11.32 14.79
C GLU A 144 23.35 11.91 16.09
N GLN A 145 22.13 11.50 16.48
CA GLN A 145 21.47 11.97 17.69
C GLN A 145 22.25 11.58 18.96
N SER A 146 22.72 10.33 19.05
CA SER A 146 23.50 9.83 20.18
C SER A 146 24.83 10.57 20.32
N LEU A 147 25.56 10.76 19.22
CA LEU A 147 26.84 11.47 19.23
C LEU A 147 26.66 12.95 19.60
N TYR A 148 25.68 13.62 19.01
CA TYR A 148 25.45 15.04 19.29
C TYR A 148 24.98 15.28 20.72
N ALA A 149 24.13 14.41 21.27
CA ALA A 149 23.76 14.47 22.68
C ALA A 149 24.99 14.25 23.58
N GLY A 150 25.85 13.28 23.24
CA GLY A 150 27.10 13.01 23.94
C GLY A 150 28.08 14.21 23.92
N LEU A 151 28.32 14.80 22.75
CA LEU A 151 29.18 15.97 22.58
C LEU A 151 28.67 17.18 23.37
N ARG A 152 27.35 17.46 23.31
CA ARG A 152 26.75 18.55 24.09
C ARG A 152 26.96 18.35 25.59
N ASN A 153 26.74 17.14 26.08
CA ASN A 153 26.95 16.82 27.50
C ASN A 153 28.43 16.94 27.92
N GLN A 154 29.36 16.50 27.08
CA GLN A 154 30.80 16.64 27.34
C GLN A 154 31.24 18.10 27.40
N ILE A 155 30.75 18.92 26.46
CA ILE A 155 31.04 20.36 26.43
C ILE A 155 30.40 21.03 27.64
N ASP A 156 29.17 20.71 28.00
CA ASP A 156 28.52 21.27 29.19
C ASP A 156 29.29 20.95 30.48
N GLN A 157 29.73 19.70 30.66
CA GLN A 157 30.57 19.31 31.80
C GLN A 157 31.90 20.08 31.81
N LYS A 158 32.54 20.25 30.65
CA LYS A 158 33.79 21.01 30.53
C LYS A 158 33.58 22.50 30.86
N VAL A 159 32.55 23.13 30.30
CA VAL A 159 32.21 24.52 30.56
C VAL A 159 31.83 24.71 32.04
N GLN A 160 31.13 23.77 32.66
CA GLN A 160 30.81 23.80 34.08
C GLN A 160 32.05 23.71 34.97
N GLN A 161 33.04 22.91 34.59
CA GLN A 161 34.32 22.80 35.32
C GLN A 161 35.16 24.08 35.16
N GLU A 162 35.22 24.65 33.96
CA GLU A 162 35.98 25.88 33.70
C GLU A 162 35.30 27.13 34.26
N TYR A 163 33.96 27.16 34.31
CA TYR A 163 33.16 28.31 34.74
C TYR A 163 32.06 27.92 35.74
N PRO A 164 32.41 27.49 36.97
CA PRO A 164 31.45 26.99 37.94
C PRO A 164 30.44 28.03 38.42
N THR A 165 30.81 29.33 38.39
CA THR A 165 29.97 30.45 38.85
C THR A 165 29.12 31.08 37.73
N LEU A 166 29.19 30.56 36.50
CA LEU A 166 28.46 31.13 35.37
C LEU A 166 26.96 30.87 35.50
N ALA A 167 26.15 31.91 35.27
CA ALA A 167 24.70 31.81 35.22
C ALA A 167 24.26 30.85 34.11
N ALA A 168 23.16 30.10 34.35
CA ALA A 168 22.71 29.01 33.48
C ALA A 168 22.50 29.43 32.02
N GLN A 169 21.91 30.62 31.78
CA GLN A 169 21.65 31.11 30.42
C GLN A 169 22.94 31.45 29.66
N SER A 170 23.91 32.08 30.32
CA SER A 170 25.23 32.36 29.73
C SER A 170 26.04 31.08 29.51
N ARG A 171 25.84 30.06 30.35
CA ARG A 171 26.44 28.74 30.19
C ARG A 171 25.92 28.05 28.94
N GLN A 172 24.61 28.03 28.75
CA GLN A 172 24.01 27.42 27.56
C GLN A 172 24.51 28.09 26.27
N ALA A 173 24.62 29.42 26.25
CA ALA A 173 25.15 30.15 25.11
C ALA A 173 26.63 29.80 24.83
N ARG A 174 27.43 29.62 25.88
CA ARG A 174 28.82 29.17 25.78
C ARG A 174 28.94 27.76 25.24
N VAL A 175 28.14 26.82 25.77
CA VAL A 175 28.07 25.43 25.31
C VAL A 175 27.68 25.37 23.84
N GLN A 176 26.69 26.16 23.42
CA GLN A 176 26.28 26.22 22.01
C GLN A 176 27.39 26.75 21.10
N ALA A 177 28.08 27.82 21.49
CA ALA A 177 29.18 28.39 20.71
C ALA A 177 30.37 27.42 20.58
N GLU A 178 30.74 26.73 21.67
CA GLU A 178 31.78 25.70 21.63
C GLU A 178 31.36 24.48 20.81
N TYR A 179 30.10 24.06 20.93
CA TYR A 179 29.53 22.97 20.13
C TYR A 179 29.60 23.25 18.63
N GLU A 180 29.19 24.44 18.18
CA GLU A 180 29.29 24.84 16.78
C GLU A 180 30.74 24.87 16.26
N LEU A 181 31.67 25.29 17.11
CA LEU A 181 33.10 25.32 16.78
C LEU A 181 33.67 23.91 16.62
N VAL A 182 33.30 22.98 17.51
CA VAL A 182 33.65 21.56 17.41
C VAL A 182 33.07 20.94 16.14
N LEU A 183 31.78 21.14 15.86
CA LEU A 183 31.14 20.65 14.63
C LEU A 183 31.86 21.12 13.36
N LYS A 184 32.32 22.38 13.35
CA LYS A 184 33.01 22.97 12.21
C LYS A 184 34.43 22.46 12.05
N ASN A 185 35.18 22.38 13.14
CA ASN A 185 36.60 22.02 13.13
C ASN A 185 36.83 20.51 12.99
N GLU A 186 35.94 19.69 13.56
CA GLU A 186 36.11 18.23 13.64
C GLU A 186 35.17 17.46 12.71
N LYS A 187 34.61 18.13 11.69
CA LYS A 187 33.60 17.56 10.78
C LYS A 187 33.95 16.16 10.23
N ALA A 188 35.22 15.93 9.87
CA ALA A 188 35.66 14.64 9.35
C ALA A 188 35.69 13.55 10.43
N ALA A 189 36.16 13.89 11.63
CA ALA A 189 36.21 12.97 12.77
C ALA A 189 34.80 12.62 13.26
N ILE A 190 33.90 13.61 13.35
CA ILE A 190 32.50 13.43 13.71
C ILE A 190 31.81 12.49 12.70
N ARG A 191 32.00 12.69 11.39
CA ARG A 191 31.45 11.78 10.37
C ARG A 191 31.96 10.34 10.51
N ALA A 192 33.25 10.17 10.82
CA ALA A 192 33.81 8.84 11.06
C ALA A 192 33.20 8.18 12.31
N GLN A 193 33.01 8.94 13.38
CA GLN A 193 32.35 8.47 14.60
C GLN A 193 30.88 8.13 14.38
N ILE A 194 30.12 8.96 13.66
CA ILE A 194 28.72 8.66 13.28
C ILE A 194 28.67 7.34 12.52
N LYS A 195 29.56 7.15 11.53
CA LYS A 195 29.60 5.89 10.76
C LYS A 195 29.93 4.69 11.66
N GLN A 196 30.86 4.84 12.59
CA GLN A 196 31.21 3.76 13.52
C GLN A 196 30.04 3.40 14.44
N ILE A 197 29.37 4.39 15.02
CA ILE A 197 28.19 4.19 15.88
C ILE A 197 27.03 3.61 15.07
N SER A 198 26.81 4.08 13.84
CA SER A 198 25.77 3.56 12.94
C SER A 198 26.01 2.09 12.59
N ASN A 199 27.27 1.71 12.34
CA ASN A 199 27.63 0.30 12.13
C ASN A 199 27.34 -0.54 13.38
N GLN A 200 27.66 -0.04 14.58
CA GLN A 200 27.34 -0.74 15.83
C GLN A 200 25.83 -0.93 16.02
N PHE A 201 25.01 0.07 15.66
CA PHE A 201 23.57 -0.10 15.66
C PHE A 201 23.11 -1.12 14.62
N THR A 202 23.62 -1.02 13.39
CA THR A 202 23.32 -1.94 12.28
C THR A 202 23.61 -3.39 12.65
N GLU A 203 24.75 -3.66 13.29
CA GLU A 203 25.17 -4.99 13.73
C GLU A 203 24.17 -5.65 14.69
N ASN A 204 23.40 -4.89 15.48
CA ASN A 204 22.36 -5.44 16.36
C ASN A 204 21.13 -5.96 15.60
N PHE A 205 20.96 -5.57 14.34
CA PHE A 205 19.82 -5.95 13.50
C PHE A 205 20.18 -6.94 12.40
N GLN A 206 21.45 -7.38 12.35
CA GLN A 206 21.95 -8.30 11.34
C GLN A 206 22.56 -9.54 11.97
N ASP A 207 22.54 -10.64 11.22
CA ASP A 207 23.30 -11.84 11.59
C ASP A 207 24.77 -11.72 11.18
N SER A 208 25.57 -12.75 11.49
CA SER A 208 27.00 -12.79 11.15
C SER A 208 27.32 -12.75 9.65
N SER A 209 26.32 -12.98 8.79
CA SER A 209 26.44 -12.86 7.33
C SER A 209 26.05 -11.49 6.80
N GLY A 210 25.58 -10.58 7.66
CA GLY A 210 25.06 -9.27 7.28
C GLY A 210 23.61 -9.29 6.82
N GLN A 211 22.88 -10.39 7.00
CA GLN A 211 21.45 -10.46 6.70
C GLN A 211 20.66 -9.79 7.81
N THR A 212 19.88 -8.76 7.46
CA THR A 212 18.94 -8.14 8.41
C THR A 212 17.86 -9.14 8.84
N TYR A 213 17.56 -9.15 10.14
CA TYR A 213 16.50 -9.97 10.71
C TYR A 213 15.11 -9.58 10.20
N LEU A 214 14.14 -10.50 10.29
CA LEU A 214 12.74 -10.19 10.01
C LEU A 214 12.21 -9.23 11.09
N LEU A 215 11.30 -8.34 10.70
CA LEU A 215 10.93 -7.17 11.53
C LEU A 215 9.88 -7.48 12.61
N ALA A 216 9.06 -8.51 12.40
CA ALA A 216 7.93 -8.85 13.25
C ALA A 216 7.92 -10.35 13.59
N ILE A 217 7.02 -10.75 14.48
CA ILE A 217 6.92 -12.13 14.96
C ILE A 217 6.30 -13.08 13.91
N ASP A 218 5.28 -12.65 13.18
CA ASP A 218 4.56 -13.50 12.21
C ASP A 218 5.44 -13.96 11.02
N PRO A 219 6.32 -13.11 10.46
CA PRO A 219 7.27 -13.54 9.44
C PRO A 219 8.15 -14.73 9.86
N TYR A 220 8.53 -14.84 11.15
CA TYR A 220 9.32 -15.98 11.62
C TYR A 220 8.52 -17.28 11.62
N PHE A 221 7.22 -17.22 11.92
CA PHE A 221 6.32 -18.38 11.85
C PHE A 221 6.25 -18.93 10.43
N TRP A 222 6.09 -18.04 9.45
CA TRP A 222 6.05 -18.42 8.04
C TRP A 222 7.40 -18.87 7.48
N TYR A 223 8.48 -18.21 7.88
CA TYR A 223 9.85 -18.58 7.52
C TYR A 223 10.17 -20.01 7.96
N ARG A 224 9.81 -20.38 9.20
CA ARG A 224 10.03 -21.75 9.71
C ARG A 224 9.23 -22.78 8.91
N GLN A 225 7.95 -22.54 8.66
CA GLN A 225 7.12 -23.44 7.84
C GLN A 225 7.65 -23.60 6.42
N ALA A 226 8.19 -22.53 5.82
CA ALA A 226 8.84 -22.61 4.52
C ALA A 226 10.10 -23.49 4.58
N GLY A 227 10.88 -23.42 5.66
CA GLY A 227 12.01 -24.33 5.93
C GLY A 227 11.57 -25.80 5.94
N ASN A 228 10.52 -26.13 6.71
CA ASN A 228 9.93 -27.47 6.76
C ASN A 228 9.50 -27.96 5.37
N ILE A 229 8.91 -27.09 4.54
CA ILE A 229 8.54 -27.41 3.15
C ILE A 229 9.77 -27.70 2.27
N ILE A 230 10.89 -27.00 2.48
CA ILE A 230 12.15 -27.29 1.77
C ILE A 230 12.69 -28.65 2.19
N ASP A 231 12.68 -28.95 3.48
CA ASP A 231 13.32 -30.13 4.06
C ASP A 231 12.54 -31.42 3.77
N HIS A 232 11.23 -31.42 3.93
CA HIS A 232 10.40 -32.63 3.80
C HIS A 232 9.08 -32.43 3.04
N GLY A 233 8.81 -31.24 2.49
CA GLY A 233 7.71 -31.01 1.53
C GLY A 233 6.37 -30.57 2.13
N TYR A 234 6.30 -30.37 3.44
CA TYR A 234 5.09 -29.95 4.15
C TYR A 234 5.41 -28.97 5.30
N PRO A 235 4.47 -28.13 5.75
CA PRO A 235 4.78 -27.02 6.67
C PRO A 235 4.87 -27.37 8.16
N GLY A 236 4.26 -28.46 8.60
CA GLY A 236 4.38 -28.93 9.99
C GLY A 236 5.78 -29.46 10.30
N ASP A 237 6.13 -29.63 11.57
CA ASP A 237 7.40 -30.29 11.95
C ASP A 237 7.33 -31.81 11.67
N GLU A 238 6.11 -32.35 11.74
CA GLU A 238 5.82 -33.74 11.48
C GLU A 238 4.38 -33.90 10.98
N LEU A 239 4.02 -35.11 10.55
CA LEU A 239 2.64 -35.47 10.23
C LEU A 239 2.09 -36.33 11.37
N ARG A 240 0.92 -35.99 11.90
CA ARG A 240 0.22 -36.78 12.92
C ARG A 240 -1.20 -37.14 12.52
N ASP A 241 -1.59 -38.36 12.86
CA ASP A 241 -2.98 -38.78 12.74
C ASP A 241 -3.80 -38.14 13.86
N ILE A 242 -4.81 -37.33 13.52
CA ILE A 242 -5.64 -36.63 14.49
C ILE A 242 -6.53 -37.54 15.34
N ARG A 243 -6.72 -38.81 14.94
CA ARG A 243 -7.53 -39.80 15.67
C ARG A 243 -6.69 -40.61 16.66
N THR A 244 -5.47 -41.00 16.27
CA THR A 244 -4.61 -41.87 17.09
C THR A 244 -3.47 -41.12 17.78
N GLY A 245 -3.09 -39.94 17.28
CA GLY A 245 -1.93 -39.17 17.72
C GLY A 245 -0.58 -39.72 17.22
N GLU A 246 -0.59 -40.78 16.41
CA GLU A 246 0.62 -41.43 15.90
C GLU A 246 1.23 -40.69 14.71
N LEU A 247 2.53 -40.90 14.49
CA LEU A 247 3.26 -40.31 13.37
C LEU A 247 2.86 -40.94 12.04
N CYS A 248 2.65 -40.09 11.04
CA CYS A 248 2.32 -40.49 9.68
C CYS A 248 3.52 -40.35 8.75
N LYS A 249 3.53 -41.15 7.68
CA LYS A 249 4.55 -41.06 6.61
C LYS A 249 4.14 -40.18 5.44
N SER A 250 2.85 -39.90 5.29
CA SER A 250 2.27 -39.16 4.17
C SER A 250 1.00 -38.45 4.61
N PRO A 251 0.68 -37.26 4.03
CA PRO A 251 -0.59 -36.60 4.27
C PRO A 251 -1.78 -37.47 3.86
N SER A 252 -2.86 -37.40 4.63
CA SER A 252 -4.14 -38.07 4.37
C SER A 252 -5.27 -37.30 5.07
N ASP A 253 -6.52 -37.75 4.93
CA ASP A 253 -7.66 -37.11 5.59
C ASP A 253 -7.56 -37.07 7.12
N THR A 254 -6.78 -37.98 7.73
CA THR A 254 -6.53 -38.01 9.18
C THR A 254 -5.12 -37.58 9.54
N CYS A 255 -4.16 -37.71 8.63
CA CYS A 255 -2.76 -37.32 8.83
C CYS A 255 -2.54 -35.87 8.41
N VAL A 256 -2.45 -34.97 9.39
CA VAL A 256 -2.33 -33.52 9.17
C VAL A 256 -0.94 -33.01 9.51
N ASN A 257 -0.62 -31.82 8.99
CA ASN A 257 0.56 -31.06 9.39
C ASN A 257 0.47 -30.71 10.88
N TRP A 258 1.47 -31.14 11.64
CA TRP A 258 1.53 -30.94 13.08
C TRP A 258 2.72 -30.06 13.45
N ASP A 259 2.46 -29.02 14.23
CA ASP A 259 3.44 -28.10 14.77
C ASP A 259 3.71 -28.46 16.22
N THR A 260 4.88 -29.00 16.49
CA THR A 260 5.30 -29.44 17.82
C THR A 260 5.80 -28.29 18.69
N HIS A 261 6.07 -27.13 18.09
CA HIS A 261 6.60 -25.95 18.76
C HIS A 261 5.51 -24.95 19.17
N MET A 262 4.25 -25.24 18.90
CA MET A 262 3.09 -24.49 19.39
C MET A 262 2.35 -25.28 20.47
N GLU A 263 1.69 -24.60 21.40
CA GLU A 263 0.87 -25.23 22.46
C GLU A 263 1.62 -26.35 23.22
N ALA A 264 2.86 -26.06 23.63
CA ALA A 264 3.68 -27.00 24.37
C ALA A 264 2.95 -27.49 25.65
N PRO A 265 3.04 -28.78 26.00
CA PRO A 265 3.83 -29.83 25.35
C PRO A 265 3.08 -30.60 24.24
N HIS A 266 1.85 -30.20 23.90
CA HIS A 266 0.95 -31.01 23.08
C HIS A 266 1.20 -30.84 21.58
N GLY A 267 1.68 -29.68 21.14
CA GLY A 267 1.64 -29.35 19.73
C GLY A 267 0.21 -29.03 19.27
N ARG A 268 0.07 -28.66 18.01
CA ARG A 268 -1.24 -28.49 17.37
C ARG A 268 -1.17 -28.72 15.87
N ALA A 269 -2.31 -28.93 15.23
CA ALA A 269 -2.38 -28.90 13.78
C ALA A 269 -2.06 -27.48 13.24
N ASN A 270 -1.30 -27.41 12.15
CA ASN A 270 -1.07 -26.15 11.43
C ASN A 270 -2.41 -25.57 10.96
N PHE A 271 -2.44 -24.24 10.85
CA PHE A 271 -3.56 -23.56 10.22
C PHE A 271 -3.65 -23.94 8.71
N PRO A 272 -4.85 -23.91 8.11
CA PRO A 272 -5.03 -24.31 6.71
C PRO A 272 -4.41 -23.34 5.69
N ASP A 273 -4.12 -22.11 6.08
CA ASP A 273 -3.63 -21.00 5.25
C ASP A 273 -2.12 -21.10 4.97
N THR A 274 -1.68 -22.21 4.38
CA THR A 274 -0.25 -22.50 4.17
C THR A 274 0.31 -21.94 2.87
N PHE A 275 -0.49 -21.24 2.05
CA PHE A 275 -0.07 -20.75 0.73
C PHE A 275 1.19 -19.88 0.82
N HIS A 276 1.27 -18.99 1.81
CA HIS A 276 2.40 -18.08 1.95
C HIS A 276 3.73 -18.83 2.19
N ALA A 277 3.71 -19.86 3.04
CA ALA A 277 4.87 -20.71 3.28
C ALA A 277 5.30 -21.48 2.02
N TYR A 278 4.34 -22.08 1.30
CA TYR A 278 4.63 -22.76 0.03
C TYR A 278 5.16 -21.80 -1.03
N PHE A 279 4.55 -20.63 -1.18
CA PHE A 279 4.98 -19.61 -2.13
C PHE A 279 6.42 -19.19 -1.84
N GLY A 280 6.77 -18.90 -0.58
CA GLY A 280 8.12 -18.56 -0.18
C GLY A 280 9.14 -19.68 -0.41
N ALA A 281 8.77 -20.93 -0.11
CA ALA A 281 9.62 -22.10 -0.36
C ALA A 281 9.87 -22.34 -1.86
N TYR A 282 8.84 -22.24 -2.70
CA TYR A 282 9.01 -22.39 -4.15
C TYR A 282 9.76 -21.21 -4.77
N LEU A 283 9.51 -19.98 -4.30
CA LEU A 283 10.30 -18.82 -4.70
C LEU A 283 11.77 -19.01 -4.36
N TYR A 284 12.07 -19.55 -3.17
CA TYR A 284 13.44 -19.90 -2.78
C TYR A 284 14.07 -20.89 -3.76
N LYS A 285 13.37 -21.98 -4.11
CA LYS A 285 13.85 -22.97 -5.11
C LYS A 285 14.13 -22.33 -6.48
N VAL A 286 13.32 -21.36 -6.90
CA VAL A 286 13.57 -20.60 -8.15
C VAL A 286 14.80 -19.72 -8.00
N VAL A 287 14.93 -18.97 -6.90
CA VAL A 287 16.04 -18.02 -6.70
C VAL A 287 17.39 -18.75 -6.64
N ILE A 288 17.50 -19.86 -5.90
CA ILE A 288 18.76 -20.61 -5.80
C ILE A 288 19.22 -21.23 -7.13
N ALA A 289 18.30 -21.44 -8.08
CA ALA A 289 18.66 -21.89 -9.42
C ALA A 289 19.49 -20.85 -10.19
N PHE A 290 19.37 -19.56 -9.84
CA PHE A 290 20.12 -18.45 -10.43
C PHE A 290 21.19 -17.87 -9.49
N SER A 291 20.98 -17.96 -8.17
CA SER A 291 21.90 -17.46 -7.15
C SER A 291 22.03 -18.48 -5.99
N PRO A 292 22.87 -19.51 -6.15
CA PRO A 292 22.96 -20.64 -5.22
C PRO A 292 23.39 -20.27 -3.79
N SER A 293 24.05 -19.13 -3.61
CA SER A 293 24.48 -18.64 -2.29
C SER A 293 23.38 -17.94 -1.50
N THR A 294 22.19 -17.74 -2.07
CA THR A 294 21.10 -17.04 -1.40
C THR A 294 20.50 -17.92 -0.31
N SER A 295 20.30 -17.36 0.89
CA SER A 295 19.66 -18.08 2.00
C SER A 295 18.13 -18.02 1.89
N LEU A 296 17.43 -18.96 2.53
CA LEU A 296 15.97 -18.90 2.65
C LEU A 296 15.52 -17.61 3.35
N MET A 297 16.28 -17.16 4.36
CA MET A 297 16.00 -15.92 5.10
C MET A 297 16.02 -14.72 4.17
N THR A 298 17.00 -14.63 3.26
CA THR A 298 17.08 -13.54 2.28
C THR A 298 15.87 -13.51 1.35
N VAL A 299 15.44 -14.67 0.83
CA VAL A 299 14.25 -14.73 -0.02
C VAL A 299 12.99 -14.35 0.75
N PHE A 300 12.85 -14.87 1.97
CA PHE A 300 11.73 -14.50 2.84
C PHE A 300 11.75 -13.01 3.15
N PHE A 301 12.89 -12.42 3.49
CA PHE A 301 13.04 -11.00 3.77
C PHE A 301 12.52 -10.10 2.64
N PHE A 302 12.76 -10.46 1.36
CA PHE A 302 12.28 -9.66 0.22
C PHE A 302 10.88 -10.03 -0.31
N LEU A 303 10.25 -11.08 0.22
CA LEU A 303 9.00 -11.63 -0.31
C LEU A 303 7.88 -10.58 -0.35
N SER A 304 7.61 -9.88 0.76
CA SER A 304 6.58 -8.83 0.80
C SER A 304 6.89 -7.65 -0.11
N LEU A 305 8.17 -7.27 -0.24
CA LEU A 305 8.59 -6.20 -1.14
C LEU A 305 8.24 -6.54 -2.59
N ILE A 306 8.48 -7.79 -3.01
CA ILE A 306 8.18 -8.26 -4.37
C ILE A 306 6.68 -8.14 -4.64
N ILE A 307 5.84 -8.69 -3.76
CA ILE A 307 4.38 -8.68 -3.93
C ILE A 307 3.82 -7.26 -3.84
N GLY A 308 4.27 -6.47 -2.87
CA GLY A 308 3.87 -5.07 -2.69
C GLY A 308 4.22 -4.22 -3.91
N THR A 309 5.37 -4.48 -4.54
CA THR A 309 5.76 -3.80 -5.79
C THR A 309 4.93 -4.27 -6.98
N LEU A 310 4.57 -5.56 -7.06
CA LEU A 310 3.66 -6.06 -8.10
C LEU A 310 2.27 -5.41 -8.03
N ALA A 311 1.80 -5.00 -6.85
CA ALA A 311 0.52 -4.31 -6.66
C ALA A 311 0.43 -2.93 -7.36
N VAL A 312 1.58 -2.30 -7.64
CA VAL A 312 1.67 -1.04 -8.40
C VAL A 312 1.12 -1.19 -9.82
N ILE A 313 1.28 -2.38 -10.43
CA ILE A 313 0.87 -2.65 -11.80
C ILE A 313 -0.66 -2.61 -11.97
N PRO A 314 -1.47 -3.43 -11.26
CA PRO A 314 -2.92 -3.35 -11.39
C PRO A 314 -3.48 -2.00 -10.94
N ALA A 315 -2.87 -1.33 -9.95
CA ALA A 315 -3.25 0.04 -9.58
C ALA A 315 -3.10 1.02 -10.74
N PHE A 316 -1.96 0.99 -11.45
CA PHE A 316 -1.73 1.78 -12.65
C PHE A 316 -2.78 1.49 -13.71
N LEU A 317 -3.05 0.21 -13.97
CA LEU A 317 -3.98 -0.21 -15.04
C LEU A 317 -5.43 0.21 -14.74
N ILE A 318 -5.87 0.12 -13.49
CA ILE A 318 -7.17 0.64 -13.04
C ILE A 318 -7.23 2.16 -13.23
N GLY A 319 -6.25 2.90 -12.71
CA GLY A 319 -6.22 4.36 -12.85
C GLY A 319 -6.19 4.80 -14.31
N ARG A 320 -5.41 4.12 -15.15
CA ARG A 320 -5.33 4.37 -16.59
C ARG A 320 -6.67 4.21 -17.29
N LYS A 321 -7.45 3.22 -16.88
CA LYS A 321 -8.78 2.96 -17.45
C LYS A 321 -9.80 4.04 -17.11
N VAL A 322 -9.61 4.74 -15.99
CA VAL A 322 -10.52 5.81 -15.54
C VAL A 322 -10.18 7.15 -16.18
N GLY A 323 -8.90 7.53 -16.21
CA GLY A 323 -8.50 8.88 -16.63
C GLY A 323 -7.10 8.94 -17.23
N GLY A 324 -6.75 7.94 -18.03
CA GLY A 324 -5.50 7.91 -18.80
C GLY A 324 -4.23 7.74 -17.95
N ASN A 325 -3.07 7.89 -18.59
CA ASN A 325 -1.77 7.61 -17.96
C ASN A 325 -1.50 8.47 -16.71
N ILE A 326 -2.07 9.68 -16.63
CA ILE A 326 -1.95 10.57 -15.46
C ILE A 326 -2.65 9.94 -14.24
N SER A 327 -3.91 9.50 -14.42
CA SER A 327 -4.66 8.82 -13.35
C SER A 327 -3.99 7.51 -12.95
N GLY A 328 -3.45 6.77 -13.93
CA GLY A 328 -2.64 5.58 -13.67
C GLY A 328 -1.40 5.88 -12.82
N PHE A 329 -0.65 6.93 -13.14
CA PHE A 329 0.52 7.36 -12.38
C PHE A 329 0.18 7.67 -10.92
N PHE A 330 -0.85 8.48 -10.66
CA PHE A 330 -1.21 8.83 -9.29
C PHE A 330 -1.74 7.63 -8.50
N ALA A 331 -2.54 6.75 -9.13
CA ALA A 331 -3.01 5.53 -8.49
C ALA A 331 -1.85 4.59 -8.09
N SER A 332 -0.88 4.41 -8.99
CA SER A 332 0.25 3.51 -8.77
C SER A 332 1.26 4.08 -7.77
N VAL A 333 1.52 5.39 -7.81
CA VAL A 333 2.35 6.09 -6.82
C VAL A 333 1.69 6.05 -5.43
N MET A 334 0.37 6.23 -5.34
CA MET A 334 -0.32 6.13 -4.05
C MET A 334 -0.10 4.76 -3.41
N VAL A 335 -0.27 3.66 -4.16
CA VAL A 335 0.02 2.30 -3.66
C VAL A 335 1.49 2.13 -3.29
N ALA A 336 2.40 2.75 -4.05
CA ALA A 336 3.84 2.68 -3.80
C ALA A 336 4.25 3.37 -2.49
N ILE A 337 3.64 4.51 -2.13
CA ILE A 337 4.13 5.37 -1.03
C ILE A 337 3.20 5.45 0.19
N HIS A 338 1.97 4.93 0.12
CA HIS A 338 0.99 5.14 1.19
C HIS A 338 1.42 4.46 2.51
N PRO A 339 1.51 5.19 3.64
CA PRO A 339 2.02 4.64 4.90
C PRO A 339 1.27 3.41 5.41
N ALA A 340 -0.07 3.41 5.33
CA ALA A 340 -0.88 2.25 5.72
C ALA A 340 -0.55 0.96 4.95
N ILE A 341 -0.04 1.10 3.72
CA ILE A 341 0.40 -0.05 2.91
C ILE A 341 1.86 -0.37 3.21
N LEU A 342 2.73 0.64 3.27
CA LEU A 342 4.16 0.45 3.49
C LEU A 342 4.45 -0.28 4.80
N ASN A 343 3.80 0.11 5.90
CA ASN A 343 4.08 -0.41 7.25
C ASN A 343 4.01 -1.94 7.36
N ARG A 344 3.21 -2.60 6.50
CA ARG A 344 3.04 -4.06 6.49
C ARG A 344 3.52 -4.74 5.20
N THR A 345 4.21 -4.01 4.32
CA THR A 345 4.71 -4.55 3.04
C THR A 345 6.16 -4.22 2.75
N VAL A 346 6.90 -3.68 3.72
CA VAL A 346 8.35 -3.50 3.62
C VAL A 346 9.09 -4.84 3.65
N ALA A 347 10.35 -4.83 3.19
CA ALA A 347 11.24 -5.97 3.34
C ALA A 347 11.42 -6.30 4.83
N GLY A 348 11.45 -7.59 5.16
CA GLY A 348 11.47 -8.10 6.53
C GLY A 348 10.10 -8.21 7.20
N PHE A 349 9.04 -7.60 6.65
CA PHE A 349 7.65 -7.80 7.08
C PHE A 349 6.96 -8.82 6.16
N SER A 350 7.47 -10.05 6.14
CA SER A 350 7.02 -11.10 5.23
C SER A 350 5.88 -11.91 5.83
N ASP A 351 4.73 -11.25 5.90
CA ASP A 351 3.45 -11.81 6.28
C ASP A 351 2.47 -11.72 5.07
N THR A 352 1.21 -12.09 5.28
CA THR A 352 0.17 -12.19 4.26
C THR A 352 -0.39 -10.84 3.79
N ASP A 353 -0.04 -9.72 4.44
CA ASP A 353 -0.60 -8.40 4.14
C ASP A 353 -0.40 -7.90 2.70
N ALA A 354 0.73 -8.24 2.08
CA ALA A 354 1.00 -7.83 0.71
C ALA A 354 -0.02 -8.41 -0.29
N TYR A 355 -0.58 -9.58 0.01
CA TYR A 355 -1.66 -10.20 -0.77
C TYR A 355 -2.97 -9.42 -0.67
N ASN A 356 -3.24 -8.83 0.50
CA ASN A 356 -4.45 -8.06 0.77
C ASN A 356 -4.51 -6.73 -0.01
N VAL A 357 -3.40 -6.34 -0.63
CA VAL A 357 -3.33 -5.21 -1.57
C VAL A 357 -3.27 -5.71 -3.01
N PHE A 358 -2.37 -6.66 -3.29
CA PHE A 358 -2.14 -7.16 -4.65
C PHE A 358 -3.38 -7.82 -5.25
N PHE A 359 -3.99 -8.81 -4.57
CA PHE A 359 -5.10 -9.57 -5.14
C PHE A 359 -6.35 -8.73 -5.34
N PRO A 360 -6.81 -7.88 -4.39
CA PRO A 360 -7.98 -7.06 -4.64
C PRO A 360 -7.83 -6.12 -5.82
N LEU A 361 -6.65 -5.52 -6.01
CA LEU A 361 -6.35 -4.70 -7.19
C LEU A 361 -6.33 -5.54 -8.48
N LEU A 362 -5.67 -6.70 -8.45
CA LEU A 362 -5.59 -7.60 -9.59
C LEU A 362 -6.98 -8.07 -10.03
N ILE A 363 -7.79 -8.58 -9.09
CA ILE A 363 -9.15 -9.08 -9.33
C ILE A 363 -10.02 -7.95 -9.89
N SER A 364 -9.99 -6.76 -9.27
CA SER A 364 -10.75 -5.60 -9.73
C SER A 364 -10.37 -5.20 -11.16
N TRP A 365 -9.06 -5.15 -11.46
CA TRP A 365 -8.58 -4.85 -12.80
C TRP A 365 -9.07 -5.88 -13.83
N LEU A 366 -8.92 -7.17 -13.54
CA LEU A 366 -9.35 -8.26 -14.43
C LEU A 366 -10.86 -8.22 -14.71
N VAL A 367 -11.68 -7.94 -13.69
CA VAL A 367 -13.13 -7.75 -13.86
C VAL A 367 -13.43 -6.54 -14.75
N LEU A 368 -12.72 -5.43 -14.55
CA LEU A 368 -12.86 -4.23 -15.38
C LEU A 368 -12.46 -4.51 -16.84
N GLU A 369 -11.42 -5.29 -17.10
CA GLU A 369 -11.05 -5.73 -18.45
C GLU A 369 -12.12 -6.64 -19.06
N ALA A 370 -12.69 -7.55 -18.27
CA ALA A 370 -13.78 -8.41 -18.73
C ALA A 370 -15.02 -7.61 -19.17
N LEU A 371 -15.39 -6.58 -18.41
CA LEU A 371 -16.51 -5.69 -18.73
C LEU A 371 -16.28 -4.88 -20.01
N SER A 372 -15.02 -4.53 -20.31
CA SER A 372 -14.65 -3.74 -21.49
C SER A 372 -14.18 -4.57 -22.69
N ALA A 373 -14.09 -5.89 -22.55
CA ALA A 373 -13.53 -6.78 -23.56
C ALA A 373 -14.30 -6.74 -24.89
N LYS A 374 -13.55 -6.56 -25.98
CA LYS A 374 -14.08 -6.68 -27.35
C LYS A 374 -14.11 -8.15 -27.74
N GLY A 375 -15.29 -8.77 -27.57
CA GLY A 375 -15.56 -10.14 -28.00
C GLY A 375 -15.66 -11.15 -26.85
N TRP A 376 -16.36 -12.25 -27.11
CA TRP A 376 -16.70 -13.24 -26.07
C TRP A 376 -15.47 -13.97 -25.51
N LYS A 377 -14.51 -14.35 -26.36
CA LYS A 377 -13.30 -15.06 -25.93
C LYS A 377 -12.50 -14.28 -24.87
N TRP A 378 -12.25 -13.00 -25.12
CA TRP A 378 -11.52 -12.13 -24.20
C TRP A 378 -12.30 -11.87 -22.91
N LYS A 379 -13.62 -11.70 -23.01
CA LYS A 379 -14.49 -11.55 -21.84
C LYS A 379 -14.40 -12.76 -20.92
N VAL A 380 -14.54 -13.96 -21.48
CA VAL A 380 -14.42 -15.22 -20.74
C VAL A 380 -13.04 -15.35 -20.13
N SER A 381 -11.98 -15.06 -20.89
CA SER A 381 -10.60 -15.11 -20.42
C SER A 381 -10.39 -14.20 -19.20
N TRP A 382 -10.72 -12.92 -19.30
CA TRP A 382 -10.54 -11.96 -18.20
C TRP A 382 -11.39 -12.29 -16.96
N ALA A 383 -12.67 -12.64 -17.14
CA ALA A 383 -13.54 -13.02 -16.03
C ALA A 383 -13.09 -14.33 -15.35
N SER A 384 -12.59 -15.29 -16.12
CA SER A 384 -12.04 -16.54 -15.58
C SER A 384 -10.74 -16.29 -14.83
N SER A 385 -9.85 -15.46 -15.37
CA SER A 385 -8.61 -15.04 -14.69
C SER A 385 -8.90 -14.33 -13.37
N ALA A 386 -9.94 -13.49 -13.31
CA ALA A 386 -10.38 -12.87 -12.06
C ALA A 386 -10.84 -13.92 -11.04
N GLY A 387 -11.57 -14.96 -11.49
CA GLY A 387 -12.00 -16.05 -10.63
C GLY A 387 -10.87 -16.96 -10.14
N ILE A 388 -9.89 -17.25 -11.02
CA ILE A 388 -8.66 -17.96 -10.64
C ILE A 388 -7.87 -17.17 -9.61
N ALA A 389 -7.67 -15.86 -9.84
CA ALA A 389 -7.00 -14.99 -8.87
C ALA A 389 -7.72 -14.97 -7.50
N SER A 390 -9.06 -15.00 -7.49
CA SER A 390 -9.85 -15.08 -6.27
C SER A 390 -9.66 -16.42 -5.56
N GLY A 391 -9.60 -17.53 -6.30
CA GLY A 391 -9.28 -18.85 -5.76
C GLY A 391 -7.90 -18.90 -5.12
N VAL A 392 -6.87 -18.40 -5.81
CA VAL A 392 -5.51 -18.32 -5.25
C VAL A 392 -5.49 -17.44 -4.00
N TYR A 393 -6.14 -16.28 -4.04
CA TYR A 393 -6.23 -15.38 -2.88
C TYR A 393 -6.88 -16.06 -1.67
N SER A 394 -7.90 -16.91 -1.89
CA SER A 394 -8.55 -17.63 -0.80
C SER A 394 -7.64 -18.60 -0.04
N SER A 395 -6.59 -19.11 -0.70
CA SER A 395 -5.57 -19.94 -0.06
C SER A 395 -4.51 -19.11 0.65
N ALA A 396 -4.36 -17.84 0.28
CA ALA A 396 -3.37 -16.90 0.80
C ALA A 396 -3.83 -16.16 2.05
N TRP A 397 -5.13 -15.83 2.16
CA TRP A 397 -5.65 -15.10 3.31
C TRP A 397 -7.16 -15.33 3.54
N GLY A 398 -7.56 -15.48 4.80
CA GLY A 398 -8.93 -15.83 5.18
C GLY A 398 -9.99 -14.78 4.83
N GLY A 399 -9.65 -13.49 4.74
CA GLY A 399 -10.59 -12.43 4.39
C GLY A 399 -10.76 -12.18 2.88
N TRP A 400 -10.33 -13.11 2.03
CA TRP A 400 -10.50 -13.07 0.58
C TRP A 400 -11.95 -12.81 0.13
N TRP A 401 -12.92 -13.25 0.94
CA TRP A 401 -14.36 -13.10 0.67
C TRP A 401 -14.77 -11.64 0.50
N PHE A 402 -14.06 -10.68 1.11
CA PHE A 402 -14.41 -9.27 1.05
C PHE A 402 -14.42 -8.73 -0.39
N ILE A 403 -13.35 -8.94 -1.15
CA ILE A 403 -13.31 -8.49 -2.56
C ILE A 403 -14.24 -9.31 -3.43
N PHE A 404 -14.38 -10.61 -3.16
CA PHE A 404 -15.28 -11.49 -3.89
C PHE A 404 -16.74 -11.01 -3.78
N ASP A 405 -17.22 -10.79 -2.56
CA ASP A 405 -18.56 -10.28 -2.27
C ASP A 405 -18.74 -8.86 -2.82
N PHE A 406 -17.74 -7.98 -2.65
CA PHE A 406 -17.79 -6.63 -3.18
C PHE A 406 -18.02 -6.61 -4.71
N ILE A 407 -17.32 -7.47 -5.46
CA ILE A 407 -17.50 -7.59 -6.91
C ILE A 407 -18.89 -8.16 -7.25
N ILE A 408 -19.36 -9.19 -6.55
CA ILE A 408 -20.68 -9.77 -6.77
C ILE A 408 -21.78 -8.75 -6.50
N ILE A 409 -21.72 -8.06 -5.36
CA ILE A 409 -22.69 -7.04 -4.97
C ILE A 409 -22.66 -5.88 -5.97
N SER A 410 -21.48 -5.43 -6.40
CA SER A 410 -21.34 -4.34 -7.36
C SER A 410 -21.93 -4.70 -8.73
N LEU A 411 -21.59 -5.88 -9.27
CA LEU A 411 -22.12 -6.34 -10.56
C LEU A 411 -23.62 -6.64 -10.48
N THR A 412 -24.10 -7.22 -9.39
CA THR A 412 -25.53 -7.50 -9.18
C THR A 412 -26.32 -6.20 -9.04
N GLY A 413 -25.85 -5.29 -8.18
CA GLY A 413 -26.45 -3.96 -7.99
C GLY A 413 -26.50 -3.16 -9.28
N TYR A 414 -25.40 -3.13 -10.05
CA TYR A 414 -25.39 -2.49 -11.37
C TYR A 414 -26.36 -3.17 -12.36
N THR A 415 -26.47 -4.50 -12.35
CA THR A 415 -27.45 -5.22 -13.18
C THR A 415 -28.87 -4.78 -12.82
N ILE A 416 -29.24 -4.83 -11.54
CA ILE A 416 -30.58 -4.48 -11.05
C ILE A 416 -30.90 -3.02 -11.41
N TYR A 417 -29.98 -2.10 -11.10
CA TYR A 417 -30.11 -0.68 -11.44
C TYR A 417 -30.34 -0.47 -12.95
N TYR A 418 -29.51 -1.10 -13.78
CA TYR A 418 -29.61 -0.98 -15.24
C TYR A 418 -30.95 -1.52 -15.77
N LEU A 419 -31.41 -2.65 -15.23
CA LEU A 419 -32.70 -3.27 -15.59
C LEU A 419 -33.89 -2.42 -15.15
N ILE A 420 -33.86 -1.80 -13.97
CA ILE A 420 -34.92 -0.91 -13.49
C ILE A 420 -35.04 0.33 -14.37
N LEU A 421 -33.90 0.97 -14.69
CA LEU A 421 -33.85 2.18 -15.51
C LEU A 421 -34.42 1.96 -16.91
N HIS A 422 -34.05 0.84 -17.54
CA HIS A 422 -34.45 0.51 -18.91
C HIS A 422 -35.62 -0.47 -18.95
N ARG A 423 -36.40 -0.59 -17.86
CA ARG A 423 -37.50 -1.56 -17.75
C ARG A 423 -38.51 -1.51 -18.91
N LYS A 424 -38.73 -0.32 -19.46
CA LYS A 424 -39.66 -0.08 -20.58
C LYS A 424 -39.12 -0.59 -21.91
N GLU A 425 -37.81 -0.81 -22.02
CA GLU A 425 -37.13 -1.33 -23.21
C GLU A 425 -37.08 -2.87 -23.21
N PHE A 426 -37.38 -3.50 -22.08
CA PHE A 426 -37.30 -4.95 -21.90
C PHE A 426 -38.69 -5.61 -21.97
N ASN A 427 -39.00 -6.23 -23.10
CA ASN A 427 -40.17 -7.11 -23.24
C ASN A 427 -39.86 -8.53 -22.69
N GLY A 428 -39.53 -8.61 -21.39
CA GLY A 428 -39.18 -9.86 -20.70
C GLY A 428 -37.76 -10.36 -20.94
N LEU A 429 -37.48 -11.62 -20.58
CA LEU A 429 -36.13 -12.24 -20.60
C LEU A 429 -35.45 -12.19 -21.99
N ARG A 430 -36.24 -12.29 -23.07
CA ARG A 430 -35.71 -12.16 -24.45
C ARG A 430 -35.19 -10.76 -24.75
N GLY A 431 -35.76 -9.71 -24.15
CA GLY A 431 -35.27 -8.34 -24.29
C GLY A 431 -33.91 -8.16 -23.60
N ILE A 432 -33.74 -8.74 -22.42
CA ILE A 432 -32.48 -8.69 -21.66
C ILE A 432 -31.36 -9.38 -22.44
N MET A 433 -31.62 -10.56 -22.99
CA MET A 433 -30.64 -11.33 -23.78
C MET A 433 -30.22 -10.64 -25.09
N LYS A 434 -31.00 -9.67 -25.60
CA LYS A 434 -30.62 -8.88 -26.77
C LYS A 434 -29.80 -7.64 -26.43
N ASN A 435 -29.84 -7.18 -25.18
CA ASN A 435 -29.09 -6.00 -24.76
C ASN A 435 -27.64 -6.36 -24.43
N LYS A 436 -26.70 -5.88 -25.26
CA LYS A 436 -25.27 -6.18 -25.13
C LYS A 436 -24.69 -5.79 -23.76
N ARG A 437 -25.14 -4.70 -23.13
CA ARG A 437 -24.65 -4.24 -21.82
C ARG A 437 -25.14 -5.16 -20.71
N ALA A 438 -26.44 -5.47 -20.68
CA ALA A 438 -27.02 -6.37 -19.70
C ALA A 438 -26.41 -7.77 -19.79
N VAL A 439 -26.32 -8.34 -21.00
CA VAL A 439 -25.68 -9.65 -21.23
C VAL A 439 -24.22 -9.62 -20.81
N THR A 440 -23.47 -8.55 -21.11
CA THR A 440 -22.08 -8.44 -20.70
C THR A 440 -21.94 -8.50 -19.19
N ASN A 441 -22.69 -7.68 -18.47
CA ASN A 441 -22.58 -7.63 -17.03
C ASN A 441 -23.00 -8.95 -16.36
N ILE A 442 -24.13 -9.54 -16.79
CA ILE A 442 -24.61 -10.84 -16.30
C ILE A 442 -23.59 -11.95 -16.61
N SER A 443 -23.03 -11.97 -17.83
CA SER A 443 -22.03 -12.97 -18.19
C SER A 443 -20.74 -12.87 -17.37
N VAL A 444 -20.24 -11.65 -17.13
CA VAL A 444 -19.04 -11.45 -16.30
C VAL A 444 -19.31 -11.89 -14.87
N LEU A 445 -20.46 -11.51 -14.30
CA LEU A 445 -20.89 -11.95 -12.98
C LEU A 445 -20.94 -13.48 -12.87
N LEU A 446 -21.62 -14.15 -13.80
CA LEU A 446 -21.77 -15.61 -13.78
C LEU A 446 -20.44 -16.34 -13.95
N ILE A 447 -19.61 -15.91 -14.91
CA ILE A 447 -18.29 -16.54 -15.14
C ILE A 447 -17.39 -16.33 -13.93
N PHE A 448 -17.31 -15.09 -13.42
CA PHE A 448 -16.53 -14.79 -12.23
C PHE A 448 -16.98 -15.65 -11.05
N PHE A 449 -18.28 -15.69 -10.75
CA PHE A 449 -18.82 -16.49 -9.64
C PHE A 449 -18.50 -17.98 -9.80
N VAL A 450 -18.80 -18.58 -10.96
CA VAL A 450 -18.60 -20.02 -11.19
C VAL A 450 -17.11 -20.39 -11.13
N VAL A 451 -16.24 -19.61 -11.75
CA VAL A 451 -14.80 -19.89 -11.76
C VAL A 451 -14.19 -19.66 -10.37
N SER A 452 -14.56 -18.58 -9.68
CA SER A 452 -14.16 -18.37 -8.27
C SER A 452 -14.61 -19.52 -7.39
N ALA A 453 -15.89 -19.91 -7.48
CA ALA A 453 -16.44 -21.01 -6.68
C ALA A 453 -15.71 -22.33 -6.92
N ALA A 454 -15.43 -22.66 -8.19
CA ALA A 454 -14.68 -23.85 -8.56
C ALA A 454 -13.23 -23.80 -8.02
N MET A 455 -12.55 -22.66 -8.18
CA MET A 455 -11.14 -22.52 -7.78
C MET A 455 -10.95 -22.46 -6.27
N VAL A 456 -11.82 -21.77 -5.53
CA VAL A 456 -11.81 -21.79 -4.06
C VAL A 456 -12.12 -23.19 -3.55
N SER A 457 -13.10 -23.88 -4.14
CA SER A 457 -13.42 -25.26 -3.75
C SER A 457 -12.24 -26.20 -3.96
N LEU A 458 -11.48 -25.99 -5.04
CA LEU A 458 -10.30 -26.78 -5.37
C LEU A 458 -9.11 -26.50 -4.43
N LEU A 459 -8.85 -25.23 -4.11
CA LEU A 459 -7.64 -24.81 -3.39
C LEU A 459 -7.82 -24.76 -1.86
N SER A 460 -9.02 -24.42 -1.40
CA SER A 460 -9.27 -24.09 0.01
C SER A 460 -10.46 -24.86 0.59
N GLY A 461 -11.20 -25.60 -0.24
CA GLY A 461 -12.33 -26.44 0.15
C GLY A 461 -13.70 -25.79 -0.07
N ALA A 462 -14.70 -26.62 -0.43
CA ALA A 462 -16.02 -26.15 -0.85
C ALA A 462 -16.80 -25.39 0.25
N ASN A 463 -16.56 -25.70 1.52
CA ASN A 463 -17.21 -25.07 2.67
C ASN A 463 -16.89 -23.56 2.77
N LEU A 464 -15.75 -23.11 2.25
CA LEU A 464 -15.40 -21.68 2.27
C LEU A 464 -16.30 -20.84 1.37
N ILE A 465 -16.85 -21.41 0.29
CA ILE A 465 -17.78 -20.69 -0.61
C ILE A 465 -19.13 -20.43 0.07
N THR A 466 -19.63 -21.38 0.85
CA THR A 466 -20.88 -21.16 1.60
C THR A 466 -20.68 -20.16 2.73
N ASN A 467 -19.51 -20.21 3.36
CA ASN A 467 -19.16 -19.32 4.47
C ASN A 467 -18.83 -17.90 4.00
N SER A 468 -18.34 -17.71 2.77
CA SER A 468 -18.01 -16.37 2.25
C SER A 468 -19.26 -15.49 2.18
N ILE A 469 -20.41 -16.05 1.79
CA ILE A 469 -21.71 -15.34 1.78
C ILE A 469 -22.12 -14.89 3.20
N MET A 470 -21.67 -15.59 4.24
CA MET A 470 -21.89 -15.26 5.65
C MET A 470 -20.70 -14.51 6.29
N GLY A 471 -19.64 -14.21 5.52
CA GLY A 471 -18.40 -13.58 5.99
C GLY A 471 -18.60 -12.33 6.85
N PRO A 472 -19.49 -11.38 6.47
CA PRO A 472 -19.79 -10.20 7.29
C PRO A 472 -20.33 -10.54 8.69
N SER A 473 -21.12 -11.61 8.83
CA SER A 473 -21.68 -12.03 10.11
C SER A 473 -20.64 -12.74 11.00
N GLY A 474 -19.73 -13.53 10.42
CA GLY A 474 -18.66 -14.19 11.16
C GLY A 474 -17.57 -13.23 11.67
N PHE A 475 -17.22 -12.21 10.89
CA PHE A 475 -16.24 -11.19 11.33
C PHE A 475 -16.78 -10.33 12.49
N SER A 476 -18.09 -10.12 12.54
CA SER A 476 -18.74 -9.42 13.66
C SER A 476 -18.63 -10.22 14.97
N GLN A 477 -18.63 -11.55 14.92
CA GLN A 477 -18.52 -12.42 16.10
C GLN A 477 -17.09 -12.51 16.65
N ILE A 478 -16.05 -12.49 15.79
CA ILE A 478 -14.64 -12.49 16.25
C ILE A 478 -14.34 -11.19 17.04
N LYS A 479 -14.92 -10.07 16.61
CA LYS A 479 -14.85 -8.80 17.33
C LYS A 479 -15.48 -8.88 18.72
N ASP A 480 -16.59 -9.61 18.86
CA ASP A 480 -17.23 -9.83 20.16
C ASP A 480 -16.33 -10.67 21.10
N VAL A 481 -15.59 -11.66 20.59
CA VAL A 481 -14.65 -12.47 21.40
C VAL A 481 -13.45 -11.66 21.90
N ALA A 482 -12.96 -10.67 21.14
CA ALA A 482 -11.96 -9.71 21.64
C ALA A 482 -12.50 -8.84 22.79
N THR A 483 -13.83 -8.69 22.89
CA THR A 483 -14.51 -8.01 24.01
C THR A 483 -15.00 -8.95 25.11
N GLU A 484 -14.83 -10.27 24.96
CA GLU A 484 -15.24 -11.23 25.99
C GLU A 484 -14.37 -11.10 27.25
N LYS A 485 -15.04 -11.16 28.41
CA LYS A 485 -14.48 -10.98 29.76
C LYS A 485 -13.72 -12.22 30.26
N ILE A 486 -13.11 -13.01 29.37
CA ILE A 486 -12.35 -14.19 29.78
C ILE A 486 -10.98 -13.69 30.24
N TRP A 487 -10.68 -13.74 31.54
CA TRP A 487 -9.40 -13.28 32.07
C TRP A 487 -8.39 -14.42 32.20
N PRO A 488 -7.14 -14.27 31.70
CA PRO A 488 -6.63 -13.11 30.96
C PRO A 488 -7.03 -13.14 29.47
N ASN A 489 -7.59 -12.04 28.96
CA ASN A 489 -7.93 -11.93 27.54
C ASN A 489 -6.69 -11.45 26.78
N VAL A 490 -5.85 -12.39 26.34
CA VAL A 490 -4.62 -12.09 25.59
C VAL A 490 -4.94 -11.41 24.25
N LEU A 491 -6.15 -11.55 23.70
CA LEU A 491 -6.55 -10.88 22.46
C LEU A 491 -6.59 -9.35 22.60
N THR A 492 -6.76 -8.81 23.82
CA THR A 492 -6.65 -7.36 24.09
C THR A 492 -5.22 -6.83 23.97
N THR A 493 -4.21 -7.72 24.07
CA THR A 493 -2.80 -7.36 23.86
C THR A 493 -2.42 -7.32 22.37
N VAL A 494 -3.26 -7.89 21.50
CA VAL A 494 -3.09 -7.82 20.06
C VAL A 494 -3.62 -6.47 19.58
N ALA A 495 -2.70 -5.52 19.35
CA ALA A 495 -3.04 -4.15 18.97
C ALA A 495 -3.98 -4.05 17.74
N GLU A 496 -3.98 -5.06 16.87
CA GLU A 496 -4.79 -5.15 15.65
C GLU A 496 -6.28 -5.45 15.91
N GLN A 497 -6.61 -5.99 17.08
CA GLN A 497 -7.99 -6.31 17.48
C GLN A 497 -8.67 -5.15 18.21
N ASN A 498 -7.94 -4.09 18.56
CA ASN A 498 -8.53 -2.89 19.15
C ASN A 498 -9.17 -2.04 18.04
N GLU A 499 -10.48 -1.83 18.09
CA GLU A 499 -11.17 -1.02 17.09
C GLU A 499 -10.71 0.45 17.15
N PRO A 500 -10.03 0.96 16.09
CA PRO A 500 -9.72 2.38 16.05
C PRO A 500 -11.03 3.16 15.90
N GLY A 501 -11.21 4.18 16.74
CA GLY A 501 -12.26 5.17 16.50
C GLY A 501 -12.09 5.83 15.12
N ILE A 502 -13.15 6.46 14.61
CA ILE A 502 -13.14 7.12 13.28
C ILE A 502 -11.92 8.02 13.09
N GLY A 503 -11.53 8.78 14.11
CA GLY A 503 -10.33 9.63 14.05
C GLY A 503 -9.04 8.84 13.79
N GLY A 504 -8.90 7.66 14.41
CA GLY A 504 -7.78 6.75 14.19
C GLY A 504 -7.77 6.16 12.77
N ILE A 505 -8.93 5.75 12.26
CA ILE A 505 -9.07 5.28 10.87
C ILE A 505 -8.67 6.39 9.89
N VAL A 506 -9.20 7.60 10.08
CA VAL A 506 -8.87 8.75 9.24
C VAL A 506 -7.39 9.07 9.30
N ALA A 507 -6.76 9.01 10.48
CA ALA A 507 -5.32 9.23 10.62
C ALA A 507 -4.49 8.16 9.87
N GLN A 508 -4.86 6.88 9.99
CA GLN A 508 -4.17 5.78 9.31
C GLN A 508 -4.25 5.87 7.78
N VAL A 509 -5.38 6.35 7.24
CA VAL A 509 -5.57 6.53 5.78
C VAL A 509 -4.95 7.86 5.26
N GLY A 510 -4.12 8.53 6.09
CA GLY A 510 -3.40 9.73 5.69
C GLY A 510 -4.14 11.05 5.96
N GLY A 511 -5.07 11.02 6.90
CA GLY A 511 -5.73 12.20 7.47
C GLY A 511 -6.97 12.68 6.71
N LYS A 512 -7.60 13.72 7.25
CA LYS A 512 -8.83 14.30 6.71
C LYS A 512 -8.68 14.79 5.26
N LEU A 513 -7.49 15.29 4.90
CA LEU A 513 -7.22 15.81 3.56
C LEU A 513 -7.27 14.70 2.50
N LEU A 514 -6.60 13.57 2.75
CA LEU A 514 -6.60 12.45 1.80
C LEU A 514 -8.00 11.82 1.67
N LEU A 515 -8.73 11.69 2.79
CA LEU A 515 -10.12 11.26 2.76
C LEU A 515 -11.01 12.23 1.96
N PHE A 516 -10.85 13.54 2.14
CA PHE A 516 -11.57 14.55 1.37
C PHE A 516 -11.30 14.46 -0.14
N ILE A 517 -10.02 14.31 -0.54
CA ILE A 517 -9.63 14.14 -1.94
C ILE A 517 -10.25 12.85 -2.51
N ALA A 518 -10.25 11.75 -1.77
CA ALA A 518 -10.86 10.50 -2.19
C ALA A 518 -12.37 10.63 -2.40
N LEU A 519 -13.08 11.29 -1.48
CA LEU A 519 -14.53 11.54 -1.60
C LEU A 519 -14.86 12.41 -2.82
N LEU A 520 -14.08 13.46 -3.06
CA LEU A 520 -14.23 14.28 -4.27
C LEU A 520 -13.92 13.49 -5.54
N GLY A 521 -12.86 12.68 -5.52
CA GLY A 521 -12.48 11.81 -6.64
C GLY A 521 -13.61 10.87 -7.02
N MET A 522 -14.32 10.28 -6.05
CA MET A 522 -15.49 9.45 -6.31
C MET A 522 -16.63 10.23 -6.97
N LEU A 523 -16.91 11.46 -6.54
CA LEU A 523 -17.93 12.31 -7.18
C LEU A 523 -17.55 12.69 -8.62
N VAL A 524 -16.26 12.96 -8.85
CA VAL A 524 -15.72 13.21 -10.19
C VAL A 524 -15.85 11.97 -11.07
N MET A 525 -15.60 10.76 -10.56
CA MET A 525 -15.81 9.53 -11.32
C MET A 525 -17.28 9.28 -11.68
N LEU A 526 -18.23 9.70 -10.84
CA LEU A 526 -19.65 9.66 -11.20
C LEU A 526 -19.98 10.64 -12.35
N LYS A 527 -19.09 11.56 -12.72
CA LYS A 527 -19.31 12.51 -13.81
C LYS A 527 -18.07 12.70 -14.70
N LEU A 528 -18.03 11.96 -15.81
CA LEU A 528 -16.98 12.09 -16.83
C LEU A 528 -16.90 13.47 -17.51
N ARG A 529 -17.95 14.32 -17.45
CA ARG A 529 -17.95 15.67 -18.05
C ARG A 529 -18.71 16.69 -17.19
N PHE A 530 -17.99 17.66 -16.63
CA PHE A 530 -18.55 18.85 -15.97
C PHE A 530 -18.81 19.93 -17.03
N SER A 531 -19.96 19.88 -17.67
CA SER A 531 -20.28 20.80 -18.77
C SER A 531 -21.16 21.97 -18.35
N SER A 532 -21.86 21.87 -17.22
CA SER A 532 -22.81 22.89 -16.78
C SER A 532 -22.34 23.63 -15.52
N LYS A 533 -22.74 24.90 -15.39
CA LYS A 533 -22.51 25.69 -14.17
C LYS A 533 -23.13 25.02 -12.93
N LEU A 534 -24.25 24.31 -13.09
CA LEU A 534 -24.89 23.56 -12.01
C LEU A 534 -23.99 22.43 -11.50
N ASP A 535 -23.17 21.85 -12.35
CA ASP A 535 -22.27 20.76 -11.96
C ASP A 535 -21.10 21.26 -11.11
N VAL A 536 -20.60 22.45 -11.46
CA VAL A 536 -19.59 23.14 -10.69
C VAL A 536 -20.15 23.53 -9.32
N TRP A 537 -21.37 24.06 -9.27
CA TRP A 537 -22.05 24.36 -8.01
C TRP A 537 -22.34 23.11 -7.18
N PHE A 538 -22.72 22.01 -7.81
CA PHE A 538 -22.90 20.72 -7.13
C PHE A 538 -21.58 20.21 -6.54
N LEU A 539 -20.47 20.27 -7.29
CA LEU A 539 -19.15 19.90 -6.75
C LEU A 539 -18.73 20.79 -5.59
N LEU A 540 -18.90 22.12 -5.72
CA LEU A 540 -18.56 23.07 -4.65
C LEU A 540 -19.43 22.84 -3.41
N GLY A 541 -20.73 22.63 -3.59
CA GLY A 541 -21.66 22.29 -2.50
C GLY A 541 -21.31 20.96 -1.83
N SER A 542 -20.95 19.94 -2.62
CA SER A 542 -20.50 18.64 -2.11
C SER A 542 -19.16 18.74 -1.38
N ALA A 543 -18.24 19.55 -1.89
CA ALA A 543 -16.96 19.82 -1.24
C ALA A 543 -17.19 20.52 0.12
N ALA A 544 -18.03 21.56 0.15
CA ALA A 544 -18.40 22.23 1.39
C ALA A 544 -19.07 21.27 2.38
N TRP A 545 -19.98 20.41 1.90
CA TRP A 545 -20.60 19.37 2.71
C TRP A 545 -19.57 18.41 3.31
N TYR A 546 -18.64 17.90 2.51
CA TYR A 546 -17.59 17.01 2.99
C TYR A 546 -16.67 17.67 4.03
N VAL A 547 -16.34 18.96 3.85
CA VAL A 547 -15.59 19.72 4.86
C VAL A 547 -16.36 19.80 6.18
N VAL A 548 -17.67 20.06 6.13
CA VAL A 548 -18.50 20.12 7.35
C VAL A 548 -18.52 18.77 8.05
N ILE A 549 -18.86 17.68 7.35
CA ILE A 549 -19.03 16.37 8.01
C ILE A 549 -17.72 15.81 8.57
N LEU A 550 -16.58 16.07 7.90
CA LEU A 550 -15.26 15.61 8.36
C LEU A 550 -14.75 16.38 9.60
N ASN A 551 -15.42 17.47 9.98
CA ASN A 551 -15.09 18.26 11.17
C ASN A 551 -16.06 18.10 12.32
N ILE A 552 -17.16 17.37 12.14
CA ILE A 552 -18.06 17.02 13.24
C ILE A 552 -17.44 15.89 14.05
N SER A 553 -17.23 16.11 15.36
CA SER A 553 -16.74 15.11 16.29
C SER A 553 -17.89 14.22 16.82
N GLY A 554 -17.54 13.01 17.31
CA GLY A 554 -18.50 12.13 18.00
C GLY A 554 -19.52 11.43 17.10
N GLN A 555 -19.32 11.42 15.77
CA GLN A 555 -20.19 10.67 14.87
C GLN A 555 -19.98 9.16 15.03
N SER A 556 -21.06 8.39 14.89
CA SER A 556 -20.95 6.95 14.68
C SER A 556 -20.51 6.66 13.24
N ILE A 557 -19.93 5.48 12.99
CA ILE A 557 -19.52 5.05 11.65
C ILE A 557 -20.73 5.09 10.70
N LEU A 558 -21.87 4.58 11.14
CA LEU A 558 -23.11 4.57 10.35
C LEU A 558 -23.56 6.00 9.98
N SER A 559 -23.54 6.92 10.96
CA SER A 559 -23.89 8.32 10.72
C SER A 559 -22.97 8.95 9.68
N LEU A 560 -21.65 8.74 9.81
CA LEU A 560 -20.68 9.26 8.86
C LEU A 560 -20.90 8.67 7.46
N THR A 561 -21.12 7.36 7.34
CA THR A 561 -21.38 6.68 6.05
C THR A 561 -22.62 7.25 5.36
N VAL A 562 -23.73 7.42 6.09
CA VAL A 562 -24.96 8.00 5.54
C VAL A 562 -24.71 9.44 5.07
N LEU A 563 -24.03 10.25 5.87
CA LEU A 563 -23.72 11.63 5.53
C LEU A 563 -22.78 11.73 4.31
N MET A 564 -21.82 10.82 4.17
CA MET A 564 -20.95 10.74 2.98
C MET A 564 -21.73 10.36 1.72
N ALA A 565 -22.81 9.59 1.84
CA ALA A 565 -23.63 9.18 0.70
C ALA A 565 -24.59 10.29 0.20
N VAL A 566 -24.84 11.35 0.99
CA VAL A 566 -25.81 12.40 0.65
C VAL A 566 -25.54 13.04 -0.71
N PRO A 567 -24.31 13.50 -1.05
CA PRO A 567 -24.07 14.06 -2.38
C PRO A 567 -24.26 13.05 -3.51
N ILE A 568 -23.98 11.76 -3.26
CA ILE A 568 -24.17 10.70 -4.25
C ILE A 568 -25.67 10.46 -4.49
N ALA A 569 -26.49 10.50 -3.43
CA ALA A 569 -27.93 10.26 -3.49
C ALA A 569 -28.75 11.49 -3.91
N ALA A 570 -28.25 12.71 -3.68
CA ALA A 570 -28.87 13.96 -4.12
C ALA A 570 -28.83 14.15 -5.65
N ARG A 571 -28.22 13.20 -6.35
CA ARG A 571 -28.06 13.14 -7.79
C ARG A 571 -28.87 11.98 -8.35
#